data_AF-A0A2M8BI35-F1
#
_entry.id   AF-A0A2M8BI35-F1
#
_cell.length_a   1.000
_cell.length_b   1.000
_cell.length_c   1.000
_cell.angle_alpha   90.00
_cell.angle_beta   90.00
_cell.angle_gamma   90.00
#
_symmetry.space_group_name_H-M   'P 1'
#
loop_
_entity.id
_entity.type
_entity.pdbx_description
1 polymer ?
#
loop_
_entity_poly.entity_id
_entity_poly.type
_entity_poly.pdbx_seq_one_letter_code
_entity_poly.pdbx_strand_id
1 'polypeptide(L)'
;MNKSLVLIAVIAAAALVACGKKEEAPAPVVAPAPVEAPAAAAAVVDAAASAAEAATVAADAVAASASAAAEAADKAVDAAAEAAKAAASN
;
A
#
# COMPACT_ATOMS: atom_id res chain seq x y z
N MET A 1 -10.38 -27.38 -7.35
CA MET A 1 -9.07 -26.88 -6.85
C MET A 1 -8.66 -25.56 -7.53
N ASN A 2 -9.61 -24.74 -7.96
CA ASN A 2 -9.36 -23.66 -8.95
C ASN A 2 -9.60 -22.28 -8.34
N LYS A 3 -10.32 -22.25 -7.21
CA LYS A 3 -10.82 -21.03 -6.56
C LYS A 3 -9.75 -20.41 -5.65
N SER A 4 -8.92 -21.24 -5.02
CA SER A 4 -7.77 -20.77 -4.22
C SER A 4 -6.67 -20.14 -5.06
N LEU A 5 -6.42 -20.63 -6.28
CA LEU A 5 -5.38 -20.04 -7.15
C LEU A 5 -5.80 -18.67 -7.68
N VAL A 6 -7.09 -18.48 -7.99
CA VAL A 6 -7.61 -17.18 -8.41
C VAL A 6 -7.52 -16.16 -7.26
N LEU A 7 -7.84 -16.57 -6.01
CA LEU A 7 -7.68 -15.69 -4.85
C LEU A 7 -6.21 -15.32 -4.58
N ILE A 8 -5.30 -16.29 -4.65
CA ILE A 8 -3.85 -16.04 -4.49
C ILE A 8 -3.33 -15.11 -5.61
N ALA A 9 -3.78 -15.30 -6.85
CA ALA A 9 -3.38 -14.46 -7.98
C ALA A 9 -3.87 -13.00 -7.82
N VAL A 10 -5.08 -12.80 -7.31
CA VAL A 10 -5.62 -11.45 -7.06
C VAL A 10 -4.87 -10.74 -5.93
N ILE A 11 -4.53 -11.47 -4.86
CA ILE A 11 -3.75 -10.91 -3.73
C ILE A 11 -2.32 -10.57 -4.19
N ALA A 12 -1.68 -11.42 -4.99
CA ALA A 12 -0.36 -11.15 -5.56
C ALA A 12 -0.37 -9.95 -6.52
N ALA A 13 -1.42 -9.81 -7.35
CA ALA A 13 -1.59 -8.67 -8.24
C ALA A 13 -1.78 -7.36 -7.46
N ALA A 14 -2.52 -7.38 -6.35
CA ALA A 14 -2.68 -6.22 -5.48
C ALA A 14 -1.35 -5.81 -4.80
N ALA A 15 -0.54 -6.78 -4.38
CA ALA A 15 0.79 -6.53 -3.82
C ALA A 15 1.78 -5.96 -4.86
N LEU A 16 1.72 -6.42 -6.11
CA LEU A 16 2.52 -5.85 -7.21
C LEU A 16 2.08 -4.43 -7.58
N VAL A 17 0.78 -4.12 -7.53
CA VAL A 17 0.29 -2.73 -7.72
C VAL A 17 0.73 -1.82 -6.56
N ALA A 18 0.83 -2.35 -5.35
CA ALA A 18 1.33 -1.62 -4.19
C ALA A 18 2.86 -1.42 -4.20
N CYS A 19 3.64 -2.40 -4.69
CA CYS A 19 5.10 -2.28 -4.81
C CYS A 19 5.56 -1.65 -6.14
N GLY A 20 4.74 -1.67 -7.20
CA GLY A 20 5.10 -1.23 -8.55
C GLY A 20 5.04 0.29 -8.80
N LYS A 21 4.77 1.08 -7.76
CA LYS A 21 4.72 2.56 -7.87
C LYS A 21 5.97 3.25 -7.28
N LYS A 22 7.06 2.51 -7.07
CA LYS A 22 8.26 3.04 -6.42
C LYS A 22 9.58 2.61 -7.07
N GLU A 23 9.60 2.51 -8.40
CA GLU A 23 10.87 2.52 -9.15
C GLU A 23 10.73 3.44 -10.36
N GLU A 24 11.80 4.21 -10.61
CA GLU A 24 11.97 5.27 -11.63
C GLU A 24 11.44 6.68 -11.28
N ALA A 25 12.06 7.31 -10.29
CA ALA A 25 12.49 8.70 -10.50
C ALA A 25 13.91 8.63 -11.07
N PRO A 26 14.21 9.21 -12.25
CA PRO A 26 15.60 9.38 -12.67
C PRO A 26 16.28 10.19 -11.57
N ALA A 27 17.30 9.60 -10.94
CA ALA A 27 18.17 10.35 -10.06
C ALA A 27 18.69 11.55 -10.88
N PRO A 28 18.41 12.80 -10.49
CA PRO A 28 18.94 13.94 -11.20
C PRO A 28 20.46 13.85 -11.10
N VAL A 29 21.10 13.63 -12.25
CA VAL A 29 22.54 13.72 -12.40
C VAL A 29 22.92 15.11 -11.91
N VAL A 30 23.56 15.17 -10.74
CA VAL A 30 24.07 16.41 -10.16
C VAL A 30 25.26 16.84 -11.01
N ALA A 31 24.98 17.63 -12.06
CA ALA A 31 25.98 18.52 -12.61
C ALA A 31 26.35 19.52 -11.51
N PRO A 32 27.64 19.76 -11.21
CA PRO A 32 28.03 20.68 -10.14
C PRO A 32 27.60 22.11 -10.53
N ALA A 33 26.52 22.58 -9.94
CA ALA A 33 26.01 23.95 -10.07
C ALA A 33 26.46 24.80 -8.86
N PRO A 34 26.54 26.13 -9.02
CA PRO A 34 27.26 27.04 -8.13
C PRO A 34 26.67 27.10 -6.72
N VAL A 35 27.51 27.42 -5.73
CA VAL A 35 27.16 27.53 -4.31
C VAL A 35 26.10 28.62 -4.10
N GLU A 36 24.82 28.24 -4.05
CA GLU A 36 23.73 29.13 -3.66
C GLU A 36 23.48 29.12 -2.14
N ALA A 37 23.15 30.30 -1.63
CA ALA A 37 23.02 30.73 -0.24
C ALA A 37 22.02 29.93 0.63
N PRO A 38 22.07 30.06 1.97
CA PRO A 38 21.22 29.36 2.96
C PRO A 38 19.70 29.33 2.72
N ALA A 39 19.15 30.19 1.85
CA ALA A 39 17.73 30.20 1.51
C ALA A 39 17.26 28.93 0.77
N ALA A 40 18.12 28.33 -0.06
CA ALA A 40 17.79 27.08 -0.75
C ALA A 40 17.67 25.89 0.24
N ALA A 41 18.46 25.89 1.31
CA ALA A 41 18.42 24.84 2.32
C ALA A 41 17.11 24.87 3.14
N ALA A 42 16.59 26.06 3.45
CA ALA A 42 15.33 26.19 4.19
C ALA A 42 14.12 25.65 3.40
N ALA A 43 14.07 25.92 2.09
CA ALA A 43 13.01 25.42 1.21
C ALA A 43 12.99 23.88 1.11
N VAL A 44 14.17 23.25 1.11
CA VAL A 44 14.29 21.78 1.09
C VAL A 44 13.77 21.15 2.39
N VAL A 45 14.03 21.77 3.54
CA VAL A 45 13.56 21.27 4.84
C VAL A 45 12.04 21.33 4.95
N ASP A 46 11.41 22.42 4.51
CA ASP A 46 9.96 22.58 4.51
C ASP A 46 9.28 21.55 3.57
N ALA A 47 9.82 21.39 2.36
CA ALA A 47 9.35 20.38 1.42
C ALA A 47 9.51 18.94 1.97
N ALA A 48 10.60 18.65 2.66
CA ALA A 48 10.83 17.35 3.29
C ALA A 48 9.85 17.09 4.45
N ALA A 49 9.53 18.11 5.25
CA ALA A 49 8.55 18.00 6.33
C ALA A 49 7.13 17.73 5.78
N SER A 50 6.73 18.46 4.73
CA SER A 50 5.45 18.24 4.06
C SER A 50 5.35 16.84 3.43
N ALA A 51 6.43 16.37 2.81
CA ALA A 51 6.48 15.01 2.26
C ALA A 51 6.39 13.93 3.34
N ALA A 52 7.01 14.15 4.51
CA ALA A 52 6.92 13.24 5.64
C ALA A 52 5.49 13.15 6.20
N GLU A 53 4.80 14.29 6.33
CA GLU A 53 3.42 14.34 6.80
C GLU A 53 2.45 13.68 5.80
N ALA A 54 2.66 13.89 4.49
CA ALA A 54 1.90 13.18 3.47
C ALA A 54 2.12 11.65 3.54
N ALA A 55 3.35 11.22 3.84
CA ALA A 55 3.67 9.81 3.98
C ALA A 55 3.01 9.17 5.21
N THR A 56 2.91 9.87 6.34
CA THR A 56 2.24 9.36 7.54
C THR A 56 0.73 9.23 7.30
N VAL A 57 0.08 10.24 6.70
CA VAL A 57 -1.35 10.17 6.34
C VAL A 57 -1.63 9.00 5.40
N ALA A 58 -0.76 8.78 4.41
CA ALA A 58 -0.89 7.64 3.51
C ALA A 58 -0.75 6.30 4.26
N ALA A 59 0.18 6.21 5.22
CA ALA A 59 0.36 5.00 6.03
C ALA A 59 -0.86 4.70 6.91
N ASP A 60 -1.44 5.71 7.55
CA ASP A 60 -2.68 5.57 8.35
C ASP A 60 -3.86 5.11 7.50
N ALA A 61 -4.03 5.69 6.30
CA ALA A 61 -5.08 5.28 5.37
C ALA A 61 -4.93 3.80 4.93
N VAL A 62 -3.69 3.37 4.69
CA VAL A 62 -3.39 1.96 4.37
C VAL A 62 -3.68 1.05 5.56
N ALA A 63 -3.30 1.44 6.77
CA ALA A 63 -3.58 0.66 7.98
C ALA A 63 -5.09 0.50 8.23
N ALA A 64 -5.87 1.57 8.06
CA ALA A 64 -7.33 1.53 8.15
C ALA A 64 -7.94 0.60 7.08
N SER A 65 -7.46 0.70 5.83
CA SER A 65 -7.91 -0.18 4.74
C SER A 65 -7.56 -1.65 5.00
N ALA A 66 -6.39 -1.94 5.59
CA ALA A 66 -5.97 -3.30 5.92
C ALA A 66 -6.86 -3.91 7.00
N SER A 67 -7.19 -3.15 8.05
CA SER A 67 -8.10 -3.59 9.11
C SER A 67 -9.50 -3.89 8.56
N ALA A 68 -10.05 -3.01 7.72
CA ALA A 68 -11.35 -3.24 7.09
C ALA A 68 -11.34 -4.48 6.18
N ALA A 69 -10.24 -4.71 5.46
CA ALA A 69 -10.07 -5.90 4.63
C ALA A 69 -10.00 -7.19 5.48
N ALA A 70 -9.33 -7.16 6.64
CA ALA A 70 -9.27 -8.28 7.57
C ALA A 70 -10.66 -8.63 8.12
N GLU A 71 -11.43 -7.64 8.59
CA GLU A 71 -12.80 -7.87 9.06
C GLU A 71 -13.72 -8.43 7.97
N ALA A 72 -13.56 -7.98 6.72
CA ALA A 72 -14.30 -8.52 5.60
C ALA A 72 -13.91 -9.97 5.29
N ALA A 73 -12.62 -10.31 5.42
CA ALA A 73 -12.13 -11.67 5.25
C ALA A 73 -12.65 -12.61 6.34
N ASP A 74 -12.64 -12.20 7.62
CA ASP A 74 -13.19 -12.99 8.72
C ASP A 74 -14.68 -13.29 8.51
N LYS A 75 -15.47 -12.27 8.14
CA LYS A 75 -16.89 -12.44 7.81
C LYS A 75 -17.12 -13.40 6.64
N ALA A 76 -16.25 -13.37 5.63
CA ALA A 76 -16.33 -14.27 4.49
C ALA A 76 -15.99 -15.71 4.88
N VAL A 77 -15.03 -15.91 5.78
CA VAL A 77 -14.67 -17.23 6.32
C VAL A 77 -15.82 -17.80 7.15
N ASP A 78 -16.42 -17.01 8.03
CA ASP A 78 -17.57 -17.42 8.83
C ASP A 78 -18.75 -17.83 7.94
N ALA A 79 -19.09 -17.03 6.94
CA ALA A 79 -20.14 -17.33 5.99
C ALA A 79 -19.85 -18.63 5.21
N ALA A 80 -18.60 -18.85 4.80
CA ALA A 80 -18.19 -20.07 4.12
C ALA A 80 -18.28 -21.30 5.03
N ALA A 81 -17.93 -21.17 6.31
CA ALA A 81 -18.03 -22.25 7.29
C ALA A 81 -19.50 -22.66 7.54
N GLU A 82 -20.40 -21.68 7.66
CA GLU A 82 -21.84 -21.95 7.81
C GLU A 82 -22.43 -22.59 6.55
N ALA A 83 -22.05 -22.13 5.36
CA ALA A 83 -22.46 -22.77 4.10
C ALA A 83 -21.97 -24.22 3.99
N ALA A 84 -20.74 -24.51 4.46
CA ALA A 84 -20.21 -25.87 4.48
C ALA A 84 -20.96 -26.79 5.44
N LYS A 85 -21.32 -26.31 6.64
CA LYS A 85 -22.15 -27.07 7.60
C LYS A 85 -23.54 -27.36 7.04
N ALA A 86 -24.17 -26.37 6.39
CA ALA A 86 -25.47 -26.52 5.76
C ALA A 86 -25.45 -27.58 4.63
N ALA A 87 -24.37 -27.59 3.85
CA ALA A 87 -24.16 -28.58 2.79
C ALA A 87 -23.90 -30.00 3.32
N ALA A 88 -23.27 -30.15 4.49
CA ALA A 88 -23.04 -31.45 5.13
C ALA A 88 -24.28 -32.02 5.84
N SER A 89 -25.32 -31.19 6.04
CA SER A 89 -26.56 -31.57 6.72
C SER A 89 -27.73 -31.85 5.75
N ASN A 90 -27.48 -31.73 4.44
CA ASN A 90 -28.36 -32.18 3.35
C ASN A 90 -27.79 -33.43 2.69
#